data_AF-A0A1G9JY13-F1
#
_entry.id   AF-A0A1G9JY13-F1
#
_cell.length_a   1.000
_cell.length_b   1.000
_cell.length_c   1.000
_cell.angle_alpha   90.00
_cell.angle_beta   90.00
_cell.angle_gamma   90.00
#
_symmetry.space_group_name_H-M   'P 1'
#
loop_
_entity.id
_entity.type
_entity.pdbx_description
1 polymer ?
#
loop_
_entity_poly.entity_id
_entity_poly.type
_entity_poly.pdbx_seq_one_letter_code
_entity_poly.pdbx_strand_id
1 'polypeptide(L)'
;MTKITSFHTEQLYQDVLNAIDLLGGSFKVYAIKTSETGSTYYTDYYDAEMPLRNDSDSLVIWSTEDEREYQDTLNAYQKTVDYIKQYTEYDILTLEALEERLAIQLQKNSD
;
A
#
# COMPACT_ATOMS: atom_id res chain seq x y z
N MET A 1 -8.05 2.20 6.58
CA MET A 1 -7.35 1.95 5.31
C MET A 1 -8.36 1.64 4.24
N THR A 2 -8.28 2.35 3.11
CA THR A 2 -9.17 2.16 1.96
C THR A 2 -8.57 1.08 1.07
N LYS A 3 -9.36 0.04 0.80
CA LYS A 3 -9.01 -1.02 -0.16
C LYS A 3 -9.22 -0.47 -1.58
N ILE A 4 -8.17 -0.41 -2.39
CA ILE A 4 -8.26 -0.04 -3.80
C ILE A 4 -8.20 -1.33 -4.63
N THR A 5 -9.35 -2.01 -4.72
CA THR A 5 -9.43 -3.23 -5.53
C THR A 5 -9.43 -2.85 -7.00
N SER A 6 -8.34 -3.14 -7.72
CA SER A 6 -8.31 -3.04 -9.17
C SER A 6 -8.18 -4.42 -9.81
N PHE A 7 -9.24 -4.86 -10.50
CA PHE A 7 -9.19 -6.06 -11.34
C PHE A 7 -8.44 -5.82 -12.66
N HIS A 8 -8.02 -4.57 -12.96
CA HIS A 8 -7.34 -4.20 -14.20
C HIS A 8 -5.99 -3.56 -13.87
N THR A 9 -4.89 -4.17 -14.31
CA THR A 9 -3.52 -3.68 -14.12
C THR A 9 -3.37 -2.19 -14.49
N GLU A 10 -4.10 -1.71 -15.50
CA GLU A 10 -4.09 -0.30 -15.91
C GLU A 10 -4.62 0.64 -14.82
N GLN A 11 -5.72 0.29 -14.17
CA GLN A 11 -6.28 1.10 -13.09
C GLN A 11 -5.35 1.09 -11.87
N LEU A 12 -4.76 -0.08 -11.55
CA LEU A 12 -3.77 -0.17 -10.48
C LEU A 12 -2.54 0.70 -10.76
N TYR A 13 -2.08 0.71 -12.01
CA TYR A 13 -0.98 1.55 -12.45
C TYR A 13 -1.30 3.04 -12.29
N GLN A 14 -2.50 3.49 -12.69
CA GLN A 14 -2.93 4.88 -12.47
C GLN A 14 -3.04 5.22 -10.97
N ASP A 15 -3.55 4.30 -10.16
CA ASP A 15 -3.65 4.50 -8.71
C ASP A 15 -2.25 4.63 -8.07
N VAL A 16 -1.25 3.90 -8.56
CA VAL A 16 0.14 4.02 -8.12
C VAL A 16 0.74 5.35 -8.55
N LEU A 17 0.53 5.80 -9.80
CA LEU A 17 1.01 7.10 -10.26
C LEU A 17 0.45 8.25 -9.41
N ASN A 18 -0.86 8.23 -9.15
CA ASN A 18 -1.50 9.22 -8.27
C ASN A 18 -0.92 9.18 -6.85
N ALA A 19 -0.61 7.99 -6.32
CA ALA A 19 0.00 7.86 -4.99
C ALA A 19 1.45 8.36 -4.97
N ILE A 20 2.22 8.19 -6.04
CA ILE A 20 3.57 8.75 -6.18
C ILE A 20 3.51 10.28 -6.11
N ASP A 21 2.56 10.90 -6.81
CA ASP A 21 2.39 12.36 -6.79
C ASP A 21 2.02 12.89 -5.39
N LEU A 22 1.29 12.10 -4.60
CA LEU A 22 0.82 12.49 -3.25
C LEU A 22 1.84 12.19 -2.13
N LEU A 23 2.50 11.03 -2.19
CA LEU A 23 3.29 10.47 -1.09
C LEU A 23 4.80 10.43 -1.40
N GLY A 24 5.17 10.58 -2.68
CA GLY A 24 6.53 10.44 -3.17
C GLY A 24 6.89 9.00 -3.55
N GLY A 25 7.76 8.86 -4.55
CA GLY A 25 8.16 7.58 -5.13
C GLY A 25 8.84 6.61 -4.15
N SER A 26 9.51 7.13 -3.12
CA SER A 26 10.20 6.35 -2.09
C SER A 26 9.27 5.73 -1.04
N PHE A 27 7.98 6.06 -1.05
CA PHE A 27 6.99 5.56 -0.10
C PHE A 27 6.87 4.03 -0.20
N LYS A 28 6.89 3.33 0.94
CA LYS A 28 6.92 1.87 0.98
C LYS A 28 5.52 1.27 1.04
N VAL A 29 5.31 0.21 0.27
CA VAL A 29 4.03 -0.50 0.19
C VAL A 29 4.20 -2.01 0.25
N TYR A 30 3.16 -2.68 0.73
CA TYR A 30 2.91 -4.09 0.50
C TYR A 30 2.21 -4.24 -0.85
N ALA A 31 2.94 -4.65 -1.88
CA ALA A 31 2.39 -4.91 -3.21
C ALA A 31 1.85 -6.34 -3.27
N ILE A 32 0.54 -6.49 -3.41
CA ILE A 32 -0.15 -7.79 -3.39
C ILE A 32 -0.04 -8.46 -4.75
N LYS A 33 0.35 -9.72 -4.72
CA LYS A 33 0.47 -10.60 -5.87
C LYS A 33 -0.66 -11.61 -5.90
N THR A 34 -1.09 -11.95 -7.09
CA THR A 34 -2.00 -13.06 -7.34
C THR A 34 -1.44 -13.91 -8.46
N SER A 35 -1.55 -15.22 -8.31
CA SER A 35 -1.10 -16.19 -9.30
C SER A 35 -2.32 -16.86 -9.92
N GLU A 36 -2.62 -16.54 -11.18
CA GLU A 36 -3.65 -17.22 -11.97
C GLU A 36 -3.03 -17.83 -13.22
N THR A 37 -3.48 -19.03 -13.60
CA THR A 37 -3.10 -19.73 -14.85
C THR A 37 -1.58 -19.82 -15.13
N GLY A 38 -0.76 -19.84 -14.07
CA GLY A 38 0.71 -19.94 -14.16
C GLY A 38 1.44 -18.61 -14.30
N SER A 39 0.73 -17.48 -14.24
CA SER A 39 1.29 -16.14 -14.26
C SER A 39 1.04 -15.43 -12.93
N THR A 40 2.08 -14.81 -12.37
CA THR A 40 1.99 -14.00 -11.15
C THR A 40 1.98 -12.53 -11.52
N TYR A 41 1.01 -11.77 -11.01
CA TYR A 41 0.85 -10.35 -11.29
C TYR A 41 0.37 -9.57 -10.06
N TYR A 42 0.61 -8.26 -10.07
CA TYR A 42 0.15 -7.38 -8.99
C TYR A 42 -1.32 -7.01 -9.16
N THR A 43 -2.06 -7.03 -8.05
CA THR A 43 -3.51 -6.81 -8.02
C THR A 43 -3.95 -5.71 -7.07
N ASP A 44 -3.16 -5.38 -6.06
CA ASP A 44 -3.48 -4.38 -5.05
C ASP A 44 -2.19 -3.90 -4.37
N TYR A 45 -2.25 -2.81 -3.60
CA TYR A 45 -1.18 -2.43 -2.70
C TYR A 45 -1.73 -1.79 -1.41
N TYR A 46 -1.00 -1.99 -0.31
CA TYR A 46 -1.31 -1.38 0.98
C TYR A 46 -0.11 -0.59 1.48
N ASP A 47 -0.38 0.51 2.18
CA ASP A 47 0.65 1.25 2.90
C ASP A 47 1.42 0.34 3.87
N ALA A 48 2.74 0.36 3.78
CA ALA A 48 3.63 -0.39 4.65
C ALA A 48 4.21 0.44 5.81
N GLU A 49 4.04 1.75 5.79
CA GLU A 49 4.49 2.65 6.83
C GLU A 49 3.55 2.60 8.04
N MET A 50 4.15 2.47 9.22
CA MET A 50 3.40 2.44 10.46
C MET A 50 2.82 3.82 10.74
N PRO A 51 1.55 3.94 11.14
CA PRO A 51 0.99 5.20 11.60
C PRO A 51 1.88 5.79 12.68
N LEU A 52 2.46 6.94 12.39
CA LEU A 52 3.28 7.65 13.34
C LEU A 52 2.36 8.46 14.26
N ARG A 53 2.73 8.48 15.54
CA ARG A 53 2.20 9.48 16.45
C ARG A 53 2.73 10.84 15.96
N ASN A 54 1.89 11.73 15.43
CA ASN A 54 2.23 13.15 15.31
C ASN A 54 2.70 13.64 16.69
N ASP A 55 3.93 14.08 16.96
CA ASP A 55 5.07 14.40 16.13
C ASP A 55 6.31 14.18 17.03
N SER A 56 7.44 13.76 16.47
CA SER A 56 8.68 13.56 17.24
C SER A 56 9.24 14.89 17.77
N ASP A 57 8.77 16.03 17.24
CA ASP A 57 9.23 17.38 17.58
C ASP A 57 8.14 18.29 18.21
N SER A 58 6.90 17.81 18.39
CA SER A 58 5.85 18.63 18.99
C SER A 58 5.57 18.20 20.44
N LEU A 59 5.77 19.12 21.39
CA LEU A 59 5.31 19.02 22.78
C LEU A 59 3.77 19.09 22.90
N VAL A 60 3.04 18.64 21.89
CA VAL A 60 1.58 18.65 21.88
C VAL A 60 1.10 17.51 22.76
N ILE A 61 0.55 17.87 23.91
CA ILE A 61 -0.16 16.92 24.77
C ILE A 61 -1.45 16.56 24.04
N TRP A 62 -1.51 15.31 23.59
CA TRP A 62 -2.71 14.76 22.97
C TRP A 62 -3.88 14.78 23.94
N SER A 63 -5.05 15.16 23.44
CA SER A 63 -6.29 14.93 24.17
C SER A 63 -6.59 13.43 24.25
N THR A 64 -7.50 13.05 25.14
CA THR A 64 -8.02 11.67 25.20
C THR A 64 -8.64 11.22 23.88
N GLU A 65 -9.21 12.16 23.11
CA GLU A 65 -9.80 11.89 21.81
C GLU A 65 -8.74 11.60 20.75
N ASP A 66 -7.67 12.41 20.70
CA ASP A 66 -6.53 12.19 19.78
C ASP A 66 -5.86 10.83 20.03
N GLU A 67 -5.66 10.47 21.30
CA GLU A 67 -5.09 9.17 21.66
C GLU A 67 -6.01 8.02 21.22
N ARG A 68 -7.33 8.16 21.39
CA ARG A 68 -8.28 7.14 20.94
C ARG A 68 -8.23 6.97 19.41
N GLU A 69 -8.26 8.07 18.65
CA GLU A 69 -8.22 8.03 17.18
C GLU A 69 -6.94 7.40 16.64
N TYR A 70 -5.81 7.71 17.26
CA TYR A 70 -4.54 7.07 16.91
C TYR A 70 -4.52 5.58 17.25
N GLN A 71 -4.99 5.17 18.43
CA GLN A 71 -5.05 3.75 18.79
C GLN A 71 -5.99 2.99 17.85
N ASP A 72 -7.11 3.59 17.43
CA ASP A 72 -8.00 3.01 16.43
C ASP A 72 -7.31 2.87 15.07
N THR A 73 -6.55 3.87 14.65
CA THR A 73 -5.76 3.86 13.40
C THR A 73 -4.67 2.79 13.43
N LEU A 74 -3.95 2.71 14.55
CA LEU A 74 -2.89 1.73 14.78
C LEU A 74 -3.46 0.31 14.80
N ASN A 75 -4.59 0.09 15.47
CA ASN A 75 -5.27 -1.20 15.48
C ASN A 75 -5.77 -1.61 14.09
N ALA A 76 -6.28 -0.66 13.30
CA ALA A 76 -6.68 -0.92 11.93
C ALA A 76 -5.48 -1.30 11.06
N TYR A 77 -4.37 -0.56 11.16
CA TYR A 77 -3.11 -0.87 10.47
C TYR A 77 -2.62 -2.27 10.84
N GLN A 78 -2.56 -2.62 12.12
CA GLN A 78 -2.07 -3.93 12.57
C GLN A 78 -2.92 -5.07 12.01
N LYS A 79 -4.25 -4.93 12.00
CA LYS A 79 -5.16 -5.93 11.39
C LYS A 79 -4.91 -6.09 9.89
N THR A 80 -4.66 -5.00 9.17
CA THR A 80 -4.32 -5.05 7.74
C THR A 80 -2.99 -5.75 7.52
N VAL A 81 -1.95 -5.42 8.30
CA VAL A 81 -0.64 -6.07 8.23
C VAL A 81 -0.75 -7.57 8.52
N ASP A 82 -1.50 -7.95 9.54
CA ASP A 82 -1.70 -9.36 9.89
C ASP A 82 -2.42 -10.11 8.75
N TYR A 83 -3.44 -9.49 8.15
CA TYR A 83 -4.13 -10.06 7.01
C TYR A 83 -3.19 -10.30 5.82
N ILE A 84 -2.41 -9.29 5.45
CA ILE A 84 -1.46 -9.37 4.33
C ILE A 84 -0.44 -10.48 4.58
N LYS A 85 0.16 -10.49 5.78
CA LYS A 85 1.20 -11.45 6.15
C LYS A 85 0.72 -12.90 6.19
N GLN A 86 -0.55 -13.13 6.54
CA GLN A 86 -1.09 -14.48 6.72
C GLN A 86 -1.77 -15.03 5.47
N TYR A 87 -2.38 -14.19 4.65
CA TYR A 87 -3.35 -14.64 3.64
C TYR A 87 -3.02 -14.22 2.21
N THR A 88 -1.96 -13.44 1.99
CA THR A 88 -1.62 -12.94 0.65
C THR A 88 -0.16 -13.21 0.29
N GLU A 89 0.11 -13.42 -0.99
CA GLU A 89 1.46 -13.28 -1.51
C GLU A 89 1.72 -11.79 -1.76
N TYR A 90 2.85 -11.28 -1.31
CA TYR A 90 3.18 -9.86 -1.46
C TYR A 90 4.69 -9.66 -1.59
N ASP A 91 5.06 -8.50 -2.10
CA ASP A 91 6.41 -7.94 -1.99
C ASP A 91 6.36 -6.64 -1.18
N ILE A 92 7.46 -6.30 -0.50
CA ILE A 92 7.65 -4.99 0.11
C ILE A 92 8.58 -4.19 -0.79
N LEU A 93 8.09 -3.09 -1.34
CA LEU A 93 8.81 -2.27 -2.31
C LEU A 93 8.32 -0.82 -2.28
N THR A 94 9.02 0.07 -2.97
CA THR A 94 8.62 1.48 -3.08
C THR A 94 7.53 1.66 -4.14
N LEU A 95 6.77 2.75 -4.09
CA LEU A 95 5.78 3.07 -5.13
C LEU A 95 6.41 3.16 -6.52
N GLU A 96 7.61 3.77 -6.65
CA GLU A 96 8.37 3.77 -7.91
C GLU A 96 8.68 2.34 -8.41
N ALA A 97 9.16 1.46 -7.52
CA ALA A 97 9.45 0.08 -7.91
C ALA A 97 8.17 -0.70 -8.26
N LEU A 98 7.00 -0.32 -7.73
CA LEU A 98 5.72 -0.92 -8.08
C LEU A 98 5.29 -0.47 -9.48
N GLU A 99 5.41 0.83 -9.75
CA GLU A 99 5.12 1.45 -11.04
C GLU A 99 5.93 0.78 -12.15
N GLU A 100 7.25 0.65 -12.00
CA GLU A 100 8.11 0.01 -12.99
C GLU A 100 7.66 -1.44 -13.29
N ARG A 101 7.30 -2.20 -12.26
CA ARG A 101 6.83 -3.59 -12.41
C ARG A 101 5.48 -3.66 -13.12
N LEU A 102 4.57 -2.73 -12.82
CA LEU A 102 3.27 -2.63 -13.47
C LEU A 102 3.41 -2.20 -14.93
N ALA A 103 4.32 -1.27 -15.25
CA ALA A 103 4.61 -0.86 -16.62
C ALA A 103 5.09 -2.04 -17.48
N ILE A 104 6.00 -2.87 -16.94
CA ILE A 104 6.47 -4.10 -17.61
C ILE A 104 5.31 -5.09 -17.82
N GLN A 105 4.43 -5.24 -16.82
CA GLN A 105 3.27 -6.12 -16.89
C GLN A 105 2.29 -5.68 -17.98
N LEU A 106 2.06 -4.36 -18.14
CA LEU A 106 1.21 -3.81 -19.19
C LEU A 106 1.78 -3.99 -20.60
N GLN A 107 3.10 -3.84 -20.77
CA GLN A 107 3.77 -4.09 -22.06
C GLN A 107 3.62 -5.54 -22.50
N LYS A 108 3.82 -6.51 -21.59
CA LYS A 108 3.67 -7.95 -21.90
C LYS A 108 2.26 -8.35 -22.30
N ASN A 109 1.24 -7.61 -21.88
CA ASN A 109 -0.16 -7.88 -22.22
C ASN A 109 -0.59 -7.22 -23.55
N SER A 110 0.30 -6.45 -24.18
CA SER A 110 0.04 -5.73 -25.45
C SER A 110 0.62 -6.43 -26.69
N ASP A 111 1.43 -7.48 -26.49
CA ASP A 111 1.98 -8.38 -27.54
C ASP A 111 1.13 -9.65 -27.69
#